data_AF-A0A929YXJ1-F1
#
_entry.id   AF-A0A929YXJ1-F1
#
_cell.length_a   1.000
_cell.length_b   1.000
_cell.length_c   1.000
_cell.angle_alpha   90.00
_cell.angle_beta   90.00
_cell.angle_gamma   90.00
#
_symmetry.space_group_name_H-M   'P 1'
#
loop_
_entity.id
_entity.type
_entity.pdbx_description
1 polymer ?
#
loop_
_entity_poly.entity_id
_entity_poly.type
_entity_poly.pdbx_seq_one_letter_code
_entity_poly.pdbx_strand_id
1 'polypeptide(L)' 'MRIPFLFQGQYYDHETELAYNRFRYDTPELGRYISEDPIRFASGTLALHNYVEDSNSWLDVLGLIYKSKKQVRV' A
#
# COMPACT_ATOMS: atom_id res chain seq x y z
N MET A 1 -16.39 0.34 -21.97
CA MET A 1 -15.95 1.18 -20.84
C MET A 1 -15.58 0.23 -19.70
N ARG A 2 -14.30 -0.07 -19.49
CA ARG A 2 -13.87 -0.90 -18.35
C ARG A 2 -13.87 0.02 -17.13
N ILE A 3 -14.49 -0.43 -16.05
CA ILE A 3 -14.48 0.33 -14.79
C ILE A 3 -13.05 0.19 -14.21
N PRO A 4 -12.29 1.28 -14.03
CA PRO A 4 -10.88 1.24 -13.64
C PRO A 4 -10.69 1.08 -12.12
N PHE A 5 -11.56 0.33 -11.45
CA PHE A 5 -11.44 0.07 -10.02
C PHE A 5 -10.77 -1.29 -9.80
N LEU A 6 -9.76 -1.31 -8.94
CA LEU A 6 -9.11 -2.53 -8.46
C LEU A 6 -9.70 -2.90 -7.10
N PHE A 7 -8.87 -3.01 -6.06
CA PHE A 7 -9.33 -3.12 -4.69
C PHE A 7 -9.95 -1.81 -4.21
N GLN A 8 -10.69 -1.86 -3.10
CA GLN A 8 -11.39 -0.71 -2.57
C GLN A 8 -10.43 0.46 -2.33
N GLY A 9 -10.68 1.59 -3.01
CA GLY A 9 -9.84 2.79 -2.92
C GLY A 9 -8.72 2.88 -3.97
N GLN A 10 -8.54 1.87 -4.82
CA GLN A 10 -7.54 1.85 -5.88
C GLN A 10 -8.14 2.18 -7.26
N TYR A 11 -7.44 3.04 -8.00
CA TYR A 11 -7.78 3.42 -9.37
C TYR A 11 -6.66 2.98 -10.32
N TYR A 12 -7.00 2.19 -11.34
CA TYR A 12 -6.02 1.79 -12.34
C TYR A 12 -5.85 2.88 -13.40
N ASP A 13 -4.63 3.41 -13.48
CA ASP A 13 -4.22 4.34 -14.52
C ASP A 13 -3.70 3.55 -15.72
N HIS A 14 -4.41 3.67 -16.84
CA HIS A 14 -4.09 2.99 -18.08
C HIS A 14 -2.91 3.62 -18.83
N GLU A 15 -2.56 4.88 -18.57
CA GLU A 15 -1.44 5.54 -19.25
C GLU A 15 -0.09 5.11 -18.66
N THR A 16 -0.06 4.92 -17.33
CA THR A 16 1.15 4.52 -16.60
C THR A 16 1.19 3.03 -16.25
N GLU A 17 0.08 2.31 -16.45
CA GLU A 17 -0.13 0.93 -16.03
C GLU A 17 0.03 0.70 -14.52
N LEU A 18 -0.14 1.77 -13.72
CA LEU A 18 -0.04 1.75 -12.27
C LEU A 18 -1.40 1.86 -11.60
N ALA A 19 -1.47 1.38 -10.36
CA ALA A 19 -2.63 1.52 -9.50
C ALA A 19 -2.41 2.71 -8.55
N TYR A 20 -3.22 3.75 -8.68
CA TYR A 20 -3.22 4.86 -7.74
C TYR A 20 -3.98 4.49 -6.46
N ASN A 21 -3.30 4.60 -5.33
CA ASN A 21 -3.84 4.41 -4.00
C ASN A 21 -3.58 5.67 -3.15
N ARG A 22 -4.49 6.65 -3.24
CA ARG A 22 -4.56 7.94 -2.52
C ARG A 22 -3.25 8.74 -2.33
N PHE A 23 -2.26 8.22 -1.60
CA PHE A 23 -0.96 8.87 -1.38
C PHE A 23 0.20 8.19 -2.13
N ARG A 24 -0.03 7.04 -2.77
CA ARG A 24 1.02 6.25 -3.42
C ARG A 24 0.54 5.58 -4.71
N TYR A 25 1.50 5.19 -5.54
CA TYR A 25 1.28 4.37 -6.73
C TYR A 25 1.83 2.95 -6.49
N ASP A 26 1.00 1.97 -6.80
CA ASP A 26 1.30 0.54 -6.75
C ASP A 26 1.55 0.01 -8.16
N THR A 27 2.49 -0.91 -8.31
CA THR A 27 2.61 -1.71 -9.53
C THR A 27 1.76 -2.97 -9.38
N PRO A 28 0.64 -3.12 -10.13
CA PRO A 28 -0.22 -4.29 -10.00
C PRO A 28 0.47 -5.60 -10.40
N GLU A 29 1.50 -5.55 -11.25
CA GLU A 29 2.31 -6.72 -11.61
C GLU A 29 3.18 -7.24 -10.44
N LEU A 30 3.73 -6.32 -9.63
CA LEU A 30 4.63 -6.65 -8.52
C LEU A 30 3.91 -6.73 -7.16
N GLY A 31 2.70 -6.16 -7.06
CA GLY A 31 1.93 -6.10 -5.81
C GLY A 31 2.56 -5.22 -4.73
N ARG A 32 3.29 -4.17 -5.11
CA ARG A 32 4.03 -3.29 -4.19
C ARG A 32 4.03 -1.83 -4.66
N TYR A 33 4.32 -0.91 -3.74
CA TYR A 33 4.48 0.50 -4.05
C TYR A 33 5.78 0.77 -4.82
N ILE A 34 5.72 1.72 -5.75
CA ILE A 34 6.89 2.19 -6.49
C ILE A 34 7.70 3.24 -5.73
N SER A 35 7.07 3.91 -4.76
CA SER A 35 7.67 4.95 -3.94
C SER A 35 7.81 4.50 -2.49
N GLU A 36 8.86 4.96 -1.81
CA GLU A 36 8.99 4.77 -0.35
C GLU A 36 7.80 5.35 0.41
N ASP A 37 7.42 4.69 1.50
CA ASP A 37 6.40 5.18 2.43
C ASP A 37 6.78 6.57 2.98
N PRO A 38 5.91 7.60 2.86
CA PRO A 38 6.17 8.94 3.39
C PRO A 38 6.47 8.97 4.89
N ILE A 39 5.92 8.03 5.68
CA ILE A 39 6.19 7.94 7.12
C ILE A 39 7.43 7.08 7.44
N ARG A 40 8.05 6.46 6.42
CA ARG A 40 9.31 5.71 6.50
C ARG A 40 9.28 4.70 7.67
N PHE A 41 10.32 4.71 8.51
CA PHE A 41 10.42 3.82 9.68
C PHE A 41 9.45 4.16 10.82
N ALA A 42 8.74 5.31 10.78
CA ALA A 42 7.72 5.63 11.79
C ALA A 42 6.49 4.70 11.68
N SER A 43 6.32 4.07 10.52
CA SER A 43 5.42 2.94 10.29
C SER A 43 5.64 1.77 11.27
N GLY A 44 6.87 1.59 11.77
CA GLY A 44 7.25 0.38 12.52
C GLY A 44 7.57 -0.82 11.62
N THR A 45 7.57 -0.64 10.29
CA THR A 45 8.04 -1.62 9.30
C THR A 45 9.40 -1.23 8.71
N LEU A 46 10.16 -2.23 8.25
CA LEU A 46 11.37 -2.04 7.44
C LEU A 46 11.06 -2.11 5.93
N ALA A 47 9.89 -2.63 5.56
CA ALA A 47 9.49 -2.81 4.17
C ALA A 47 8.81 -1.54 3.61
N LEU A 48 9.62 -0.52 3.31
CA LEU A 48 9.15 0.82 2.90
C LEU A 48 8.35 0.85 1.58
N HIS A 49 8.43 -0.22 0.79
CA HIS A 49 7.76 -0.34 -0.51
C HIS A 49 6.61 -1.36 -0.48
N ASN A 50 6.32 -2.01 0.65
CA ASN A 50 5.27 -3.02 0.71
C ASN A 50 3.87 -2.39 0.72
N TYR A 51 2.92 -3.05 0.05
CA TYR A 51 1.51 -2.67 0.07
C TYR A 51 0.83 -3.00 1.41
N VAL A 52 0.86 -4.27 1.83
CA VAL A 52 0.47 -4.74 3.16
C VAL A 52 1.27 -6.01 3.50
N GLU A 53 1.25 -6.46 4.76
CA GLU A 53 1.89 -7.74 5.14
C GLU A 53 1.12 -8.95 4.59
N ASP A 54 -0.20 -8.86 4.51
CA ASP A 54 -1.07 -9.89 3.93
C ASP A 54 -2.27 -9.23 3.23
N SER A 55 -2.29 -9.30 1.90
CA SER A 55 -3.34 -8.72 1.04
C SER A 55 -4.70 -9.42 1.15
N ASN A 56 -4.76 -10.63 1.74
CA ASN A 56 -6.03 -11.32 1.95
C ASN A 56 -6.71 -10.87 3.25
N SER A 57 -5.92 -10.44 4.24
CA SER A 57 -6.41 -10.07 5.57
C SER A 57 -6.45 -8.56 5.80
N TRP A 58 -5.64 -7.79 5.08
CA TRP A 58 -5.44 -6.35 5.31
C TRP A 58 -5.56 -5.54 4.02
N LEU A 59 -6.03 -4.30 4.19
CA LEU A 59 -6.15 -3.31 3.14
C LEU A 59 -5.47 -2.01 3.60
N ASP A 60 -4.63 -1.41 2.75
CA ASP A 60 -4.01 -0.10 3.02
C ASP A 60 -4.84 1.03 2.41
N VAL A 61 -5.92 1.41 3.10
CA VAL A 61 -6.92 2.40 2.63
C VAL A 61 -6.33 3.81 2.44
N LEU A 62 -5.32 4.15 3.24
CA LEU A 62 -4.71 5.47 3.17
C LEU A 62 -3.49 5.49 2.27
N GLY A 63 -2.84 4.35 2.03
CA GLY A 63 -1.47 4.37 1.51
C GLY A 63 -0.47 4.72 2.60
N LEU A 64 -0.75 4.37 3.85
CA LEU A 64 0.09 4.64 5.03
C LEU A 64 -0.05 3.45 6.00
N ILE A 65 1.00 2.62 6.11
CA ILE A 65 0.96 1.44 6.97
C ILE A 65 1.49 1.81 8.35
N TYR A 66 0.67 1.67 9.40
CA TYR A 66 1.13 1.81 10.78
C TYR A 66 1.05 0.47 11.51
N LYS A 67 2.20 -0.09 11.88
CA LYS A 67 2.28 -1.27 12.75
C LYS A 67 2.36 -0.80 14.20
N SER A 68 1.25 -0.90 14.92
CA SER A 68 1.25 -0.65 16.36
C SER A 68 2.22 -1.62 17.04
N LYS A 69 3.22 -1.10 17.73
CA LYS A 69 4.11 -1.93 18.57
C LYS A 69 3.25 -2.60 19.65
N LYS A 70 3.15 -3.94 19.63
CA LYS A 70 2.70 -4.67 20.82
C LYS A 70 3.73 -4.41 21.92
N GLN A 71 3.31 -3.79 23.02
CA GLN A 71 4.10 -3.76 24.25
C GLN A 71 4.34 -5.21 24.66
N VAL A 72 5.57 -5.68 24.49
CA VAL A 72 6.03 -6.90 25.14
C VAL A 72 6.12 -6.56 26.62
N ARG A 73 5.13 -6.99 27.40
CA ARG A 73 5.27 -6.98 28.87
C ARG A 73 6.28 -8.07 29.20
N VAL A 74 7.46 -7.63 29.63
CA VAL A 74 8.47 -8.47 30.28
C VAL A 74 8.02 -8.77 31.69
#